data_AF-A0AAV0Z8L3-F1
#
_entry.id   AF-A0AAV0Z8L3-F1
#
_cell.length_a   1.000
_cell.length_b   1.000
_cell.length_c   1.000
_cell.angle_alpha   90.00
_cell.angle_beta   90.00
_cell.angle_gamma   90.00
#
_symmetry.space_group_name_H-M   'P 1'
#
loop_
_entity.id
_entity.type
_entity.pdbx_description
1 polymer ?
#
loop_
_entity_poly.entity_id
_entity_poly.type
_entity_poly.pdbx_seq_one_letter_code
_entity_poly.pdbx_strand_id
1 'polypeptide(L)'
;MHVQLRRARRRTDTQDIELSMDMMVVFSGEDDRNSYSAIVERLTKKLELHYVKDLEVETVVVGYLARERKGHQEESTYKIIGLLNQYKRIACMEETEVVIDDDPAMPNKVFGRSTSLNIPHEFLCPITLEIMTDPVIVAIELGNHREVI
;
A
#
# COMPACT_ATOMS: atom_id res chain seq x y z
N MET A 1 -6.20 -13.55 -26.22
CA MET A 1 -5.47 -13.51 -24.92
C MET A 1 -4.50 -12.33 -24.95
N HIS A 2 -4.44 -11.53 -23.87
CA HIS A 2 -3.46 -10.44 -23.62
C HIS A 2 -3.69 -9.02 -24.20
N VAL A 3 -4.87 -8.42 -24.07
CA VAL A 3 -4.96 -6.93 -24.11
C VAL A 3 -4.81 -6.35 -22.69
N GLN A 4 -5.48 -6.96 -21.71
CA GLN A 4 -5.36 -6.60 -20.27
C GLN A 4 -3.92 -6.82 -19.75
N LEU A 5 -3.33 -8.00 -19.98
CA LEU A 5 -1.94 -8.30 -19.59
C LEU A 5 -0.89 -7.42 -20.29
N ARG A 6 -1.20 -6.88 -21.48
CA ARG A 6 -0.31 -5.91 -22.15
C ARG A 6 -0.37 -4.52 -21.50
N ARG A 7 -1.50 -4.13 -20.90
CA ARG A 7 -1.61 -2.90 -20.08
C ARG A 7 -0.82 -3.00 -18.78
N ALA A 8 -0.82 -4.17 -18.13
CA ALA A 8 -0.02 -4.41 -16.92
C ALA A 8 1.51 -4.34 -17.16
N ARG A 9 1.96 -4.54 -18.41
CA ARG A 9 3.39 -4.69 -18.73
C ARG A 9 4.16 -3.38 -18.91
N ARG A 10 3.50 -2.24 -19.15
CA ARG A 10 4.22 -0.99 -19.48
C ARG A 10 3.38 0.23 -19.18
N ARG A 11 3.55 0.79 -17.99
CA ARG A 11 4.02 2.18 -17.80
C ARG A 11 4.71 2.21 -16.44
N THR A 12 6.04 2.22 -16.42
CA THR A 12 6.72 2.94 -15.34
C THR A 12 6.52 4.39 -15.76
N ASP A 13 5.46 5.01 -15.27
CA ASP A 13 5.21 6.42 -15.60
C ASP A 13 6.40 7.25 -15.07
N THR A 14 6.62 8.46 -15.57
CA THR A 14 7.63 9.36 -15.01
C THR A 14 7.41 9.57 -13.50
N GLN A 15 6.16 9.52 -13.06
CA GLN A 15 5.75 9.56 -11.65
C GLN A 15 6.30 8.38 -10.83
N ASP A 16 6.25 7.16 -11.37
CA ASP A 16 6.74 5.95 -10.69
C ASP A 16 8.27 5.96 -10.56
N ILE A 17 8.95 6.51 -11.57
CA ILE A 17 10.42 6.67 -11.56
C ILE A 17 10.82 7.66 -10.47
N GLU A 18 10.16 8.82 -10.43
CA GLU A 18 10.46 9.86 -9.44
C GLU A 18 10.12 9.37 -8.02
N LEU A 19 9.00 8.66 -7.83
CA LEU A 19 8.65 8.03 -6.55
C LEU A 19 9.72 7.03 -6.09
N SER A 20 10.21 6.20 -7.02
CA SER A 20 11.24 5.20 -6.73
C SER A 20 12.58 5.84 -6.34
N MET A 21 12.96 6.92 -7.03
CA MET A 21 14.16 7.70 -6.68
C MET A 21 14.02 8.32 -5.29
N ASP A 22 12.88 8.95 -5.00
CA ASP A 22 12.60 9.57 -3.71
C ASP A 22 12.69 8.55 -2.56
N MET A 23 12.10 7.36 -2.75
CA MET A 23 12.18 6.26 -1.79
C MET A 23 13.62 5.78 -1.60
N MET A 24 14.40 5.60 -2.68
CA MET A 24 15.80 5.19 -2.58
C MET A 24 16.61 6.18 -1.74
N VAL A 25 16.48 7.49 -2.00
CA VAL A 25 17.24 8.51 -1.26
C VAL A 25 16.87 8.51 0.22
N VAL A 26 15.59 8.40 0.55
CA VAL A 26 15.16 8.34 1.96
C VAL A 26 15.70 7.10 2.67
N PHE A 27 15.74 5.95 1.99
CA PHE A 27 16.30 4.73 2.57
C PHE A 27 17.83 4.66 2.59
N SER A 28 18.52 5.51 1.83
CA SER A 28 20.00 5.55 1.78
C SER A 28 20.64 6.28 2.96
N GLY A 29 19.88 7.08 3.72
CA GLY A 29 20.39 7.75 4.93
C GLY A 29 21.36 8.91 4.68
N GLU A 30 21.42 9.44 3.45
CA GLU A 30 22.19 10.64 3.11
C GLU A 30 21.48 11.89 3.64
N ASP A 31 21.82 12.30 4.87
CA ASP A 31 21.17 13.39 5.62
C ASP A 31 21.73 14.77 5.23
N ASP A 32 21.44 15.25 4.01
CA ASP A 32 21.31 16.69 3.83
C ASP A 32 19.90 17.09 4.30
N ARG A 33 19.81 17.53 5.56
CA ARG A 33 18.56 17.82 6.28
C ARG A 33 17.60 18.70 5.49
N ASN A 34 18.11 19.61 4.67
CA ASN A 34 17.26 20.53 3.90
C ASN A 34 16.68 19.85 2.64
N SER A 35 17.46 19.04 1.92
CA SER A 35 16.93 18.25 0.80
C SER A 35 16.04 17.09 1.28
N TYR A 36 16.35 16.54 2.45
CA TYR A 36 15.62 15.44 3.06
C TYR A 36 14.18 15.82 3.39
N SER A 37 13.94 16.97 4.02
CA SER A 37 12.58 17.47 4.29
C SER A 37 11.76 17.63 3.01
N ALA A 38 12.35 18.17 1.94
CA ALA A 38 11.66 18.37 0.67
C ALA A 38 11.31 17.05 -0.04
N ILE A 39 12.18 16.03 0.05
CA ILE A 39 11.90 14.69 -0.50
C ILE A 39 10.75 14.05 0.27
N VAL A 40 10.74 14.17 1.60
CA VAL A 40 9.70 13.60 2.44
C VAL A 40 8.35 14.26 2.14
N GLU A 41 8.28 15.58 2.06
CA GLU A 41 7.04 16.28 1.66
C GLU A 41 6.53 15.84 0.29
N ARG A 42 7.44 15.60 -0.67
CA ARG A 42 7.08 15.10 -2.00
C ARG A 42 6.52 13.68 -1.93
N LEU A 43 7.12 12.81 -1.14
CA LEU A 43 6.61 11.46 -0.91
C LEU A 43 5.26 11.47 -0.20
N THR A 44 5.06 12.33 0.81
CA THR A 44 3.77 12.50 1.48
C THR A 44 2.65 12.81 0.50
N LYS A 45 2.91 13.70 -0.47
CA LYS A 45 1.94 14.05 -1.52
C LYS A 45 1.67 12.89 -2.48
N LYS A 46 2.71 12.15 -2.90
CA LYS A 46 2.57 11.03 -3.84
C LYS A 46 1.91 9.80 -3.22
N LEU A 47 2.12 9.58 -1.92
CA LEU A 47 1.51 8.51 -1.15
C LEU A 47 0.13 8.90 -0.58
N GLU A 48 -0.34 10.11 -0.90
CA GLU A 48 -1.63 10.65 -0.42
C GLU A 48 -1.78 10.70 1.11
N LEU A 49 -0.66 10.76 1.86
CA LEU A 49 -0.63 10.80 3.32
C LEU A 49 -0.78 12.24 3.85
N HIS A 50 -1.81 12.95 3.39
CA HIS A 50 -1.96 14.39 3.62
C HIS A 50 -2.32 14.76 5.05
N TYR A 51 -3.09 13.89 5.72
CA TYR A 51 -3.58 14.16 7.06
C TYR A 51 -2.98 13.19 8.06
N VAL A 52 -2.80 13.72 9.27
CA VAL A 52 -2.47 12.97 10.49
C VAL A 52 -3.27 11.67 10.59
N LYS A 53 -4.58 11.75 10.34
CA LYS A 53 -5.50 10.61 10.39
C LYS A 53 -5.16 9.51 9.38
N ASP A 54 -4.71 9.87 8.18
CA ASP A 54 -4.34 8.91 7.14
C ASP A 54 -3.07 8.17 7.57
N LEU A 55 -2.12 8.90 8.15
CA LEU A 55 -0.87 8.33 8.66
C LEU A 55 -1.09 7.38 9.84
N GLU A 56 -2.02 7.69 10.74
CA GLU A 56 -2.44 6.80 11.83
C GLU A 56 -3.07 5.51 11.31
N VAL A 57 -4.03 5.64 10.39
CA VAL A 57 -4.70 4.49 9.76
C VAL A 57 -3.69 3.62 9.03
N GLU A 58 -2.82 4.21 8.21
CA GLU A 58 -1.82 3.47 7.43
C GLU A 58 -0.80 2.77 8.33
N THR A 59 -0.38 3.40 9.45
CA THR A 59 0.52 2.77 10.43
C THR A 59 -0.11 1.51 11.03
N VAL A 60 -1.39 1.56 11.41
CA VAL A 60 -2.10 0.40 11.96
C VAL A 60 -2.26 -0.70 10.91
N VAL A 61 -2.61 -0.34 9.67
CA VAL A 61 -2.78 -1.28 8.56
C VAL A 61 -1.46 -2.00 8.23
N VAL A 62 -0.35 -1.27 8.15
CA VAL A 62 0.98 -1.86 7.92
C VAL A 62 1.37 -2.78 9.08
N GLY A 63 1.09 -2.39 10.32
CA GLY A 63 1.33 -3.24 11.50
C GLY A 63 0.53 -4.55 11.47
N TYR A 64 -0.72 -4.51 11.04
CA TYR A 64 -1.53 -5.71 10.83
C TYR A 64 -0.95 -6.59 9.71
N LEU A 65 -0.62 -5.98 8.56
CA LEU A 65 -0.02 -6.68 7.41
C LEU A 65 1.29 -7.39 7.78
N ALA A 66 2.11 -6.76 8.61
CA ALA A 66 3.34 -7.34 9.14
C ALA A 66 3.09 -8.67 9.88
N ARG A 67 2.04 -8.71 10.71
CA ARG A 67 1.64 -9.89 11.49
C ARG A 67 1.07 -10.99 10.60
N GLU A 68 0.19 -10.63 9.65
CA GLU A 68 -0.42 -11.56 8.70
C GLU A 68 0.64 -12.32 7.89
N ARG A 69 1.74 -11.65 7.54
CA ARG A 69 2.85 -12.24 6.79
C ARG A 69 3.71 -13.23 7.58
N LYS A 70 3.50 -13.40 8.90
CA LYS A 70 4.24 -14.36 9.76
C LYS A 70 5.78 -14.30 9.58
N GLY A 71 6.34 -13.10 9.43
CA GLY A 71 7.78 -12.89 9.24
C GLY A 71 8.27 -12.94 7.79
N HIS A 72 7.39 -13.07 6.79
CA HIS A 72 7.79 -12.82 5.40
C HIS A 72 8.02 -11.33 5.16
N GLN A 73 9.17 -10.97 4.57
CA GLN A 73 9.53 -9.60 4.20
C GLN A 73 9.63 -8.63 5.40
N GLU A 74 10.27 -9.06 6.48
CA GLU A 74 10.51 -8.22 7.67
C GLU A 74 11.26 -6.94 7.32
N GLU A 75 12.34 -7.01 6.54
CA GLU A 75 13.16 -5.84 6.20
C GLU A 75 12.36 -4.72 5.51
N SER A 76 11.53 -5.06 4.52
CA SER A 76 10.72 -4.06 3.82
C SER A 76 9.64 -3.48 4.73
N THR A 77 9.06 -4.31 5.60
CA THR A 77 8.08 -3.87 6.59
C THR A 77 8.67 -2.88 7.57
N TYR A 78 9.89 -3.14 8.08
CA TYR A 78 10.62 -2.21 8.94
C TYR A 78 10.93 -0.89 8.22
N LYS A 79 11.33 -0.94 6.95
CA LYS A 79 11.55 0.27 6.13
C LYS A 79 10.28 1.11 6.00
N ILE A 80 9.13 0.48 5.75
CA ILE A 80 7.85 1.17 5.65
C ILE A 80 7.48 1.81 6.99
N ILE A 81 7.59 1.08 8.10
CA ILE A 81 7.30 1.61 9.45
C ILE A 81 8.22 2.80 9.77
N GLY A 82 9.51 2.70 9.45
CA GLY A 82 10.47 3.78 9.62
C GLY A 82 10.09 5.04 8.85
N LEU A 83 9.65 4.88 7.61
CA LEU A 83 9.16 5.98 6.77
C LEU A 83 7.90 6.64 7.37
N LEU A 84 6.95 5.84 7.85
CA LEU A 84 5.73 6.37 8.49
C LEU A 84 6.06 7.15 9.79
N ASN A 85 6.97 6.65 10.61
CA ASN A 85 7.42 7.35 11.81
C ASN A 85 8.13 8.67 11.48
N GLN A 86 8.87 8.70 10.38
CA GLN A 86 9.50 9.91 9.91
C GLN A 86 8.48 10.97 9.46
N TYR A 87 7.41 10.56 8.76
CA TYR A 87 6.31 11.47 8.46
C TYR A 87 5.68 12.02 9.74
N LYS A 88 5.51 11.19 10.80
CA LYS A 88 4.98 11.65 12.09
C LYS A 88 5.87 12.75 12.70
N ARG A 89 7.20 12.55 12.65
CA ARG A 89 8.16 13.54 13.15
C ARG A 89 8.07 14.88 12.41
N ILE A 90 7.94 14.86 11.08
CA ILE A 90 7.81 16.08 10.27
C ILE A 90 6.44 16.74 10.47
N ALA A 91 5.38 15.95 10.65
CA ALA A 91 4.05 16.43 10.99
C ALA A 91 3.93 16.95 12.45
N CYS A 92 5.03 16.97 13.23
CA CYS A 92 5.05 17.34 14.65
C CYS A 92 4.05 16.52 15.49
N MET A 93 3.88 15.24 15.16
CA MET A 93 3.09 14.29 15.92
C MET A 93 3.94 13.56 16.98
N GLU A 94 3.34 13.17 18.10
CA GLU A 94 3.96 12.23 19.03
C GLU A 94 4.22 10.89 18.32
N GLU A 95 5.41 10.33 18.54
CA GLU A 95 5.72 8.96 18.14
C GLU A 95 4.79 8.02 18.91
N THR A 96 3.67 7.64 18.31
CA THR A 96 2.89 6.52 18.83
C THR A 96 3.74 5.28 18.60
N GLU A 97 4.51 4.87 19.61
CA GLU A 97 4.98 3.49 19.70
C GLU A 97 3.75 2.62 19.43
N VAL A 98 3.78 1.88 18.33
CA VAL A 98 2.71 0.94 18.00
C VAL A 98 2.81 -0.13 19.08
N VAL A 99 2.12 0.06 20.18
CA VAL A 99 1.99 -0.95 21.24
C VAL A 99 1.29 -2.12 20.57
N ILE A 100 2.07 -3.18 20.35
CA ILE A 100 1.64 -4.43 19.76
C ILE A 100 0.81 -5.13 20.82
N ASP A 101 -0.44 -4.69 20.99
CA ASP A 101 -1.37 -5.38 21.88
C ASP A 101 -1.81 -6.71 21.21
N ASP A 102 -1.96 -7.74 22.03
CA ASP A 102 -2.15 -9.15 21.70
C ASP A 102 -3.62 -9.52 21.39
N ASP A 103 -4.47 -8.54 21.06
CA ASP A 103 -5.90 -8.80 20.81
C ASP A 103 -6.15 -9.30 19.36
N PRO A 104 -6.63 -10.54 19.16
CA PRO A 104 -6.93 -11.10 17.84
C PRO A 104 -8.23 -10.57 17.20
N ALA A 105 -8.93 -9.63 17.84
CA ALA A 105 -10.18 -9.08 17.31
C ALA A 105 -9.91 -8.00 16.22
N MET A 106 -9.70 -8.48 15.00
CA MET A 106 -9.77 -7.77 13.70
C MET A 106 -10.39 -6.35 13.73
N PRO A 107 -9.68 -5.31 13.27
CA PRO A 107 -10.30 -4.03 12.99
C PRO A 107 -10.81 -4.02 11.54
N ASN A 108 -11.83 -4.81 11.23
CA ASN A 108 -12.56 -4.70 9.94
C ASN A 108 -13.14 -3.29 9.70
N LYS A 109 -13.20 -2.46 10.74
CA LYS A 109 -13.56 -1.03 10.66
C LYS A 109 -12.42 -0.10 10.22
N VAL A 110 -11.16 -0.49 10.37
CA VAL A 110 -10.00 0.38 10.04
C VAL A 110 -9.60 0.25 8.58
N PHE A 111 -9.78 -0.95 7.99
CA PHE A 111 -9.51 -1.22 6.57
C PHE A 111 -10.46 -0.49 5.62
N GLY A 112 -11.67 -0.14 6.07
CA GLY A 112 -12.68 0.56 5.25
C GLY A 112 -12.39 2.03 4.94
N ARG A 113 -11.20 2.55 5.29
CA ARG A 113 -10.84 3.97 5.10
C ARG A 113 -9.50 4.22 4.42
N SER A 114 -8.64 3.22 4.24
CA SER A 114 -7.38 3.40 3.52
C SER A 114 -7.68 3.49 2.01
N THR A 115 -7.50 4.68 1.43
CA THR A 115 -7.69 4.93 -0.02
C THR A 115 -6.71 4.12 -0.89
N SER A 116 -5.62 3.64 -0.30
CA SER A 116 -4.60 2.75 -0.87
C SER A 116 -5.14 1.38 -1.31
N LEU A 117 -6.35 1.00 -0.90
CA LEU A 117 -6.99 -0.28 -1.23
C LEU A 117 -8.25 -0.11 -2.09
N ASN A 118 -8.24 0.83 -3.03
CA ASN A 118 -9.24 0.88 -4.10
C ASN A 118 -9.03 -0.26 -5.11
N ILE A 119 -9.47 -1.45 -4.73
CA ILE A 119 -9.36 -2.66 -5.54
C ILE A 119 -10.36 -2.58 -6.69
N PRO A 120 -9.91 -2.65 -7.96
CA PRO A 120 -10.84 -2.68 -9.10
C PRO A 120 -11.81 -3.86 -9.00
N HIS A 121 -13.06 -3.64 -9.40
CA HIS A 121 -14.11 -4.67 -9.35
C HIS A 121 -13.74 -5.96 -10.10
N GLU A 122 -12.86 -5.90 -11.10
CA GLU A 122 -12.35 -7.06 -11.84
C GLU A 122 -11.49 -8.03 -11.01
N PHE A 123 -11.04 -7.63 -9.81
CA PHE A 123 -10.32 -8.49 -8.87
C PHE A 123 -11.19 -8.99 -7.71
N LEU A 124 -12.45 -8.57 -7.65
CA LEU A 124 -13.39 -8.98 -6.61
C LEU A 124 -14.27 -10.12 -7.13
N CYS A 125 -14.57 -11.08 -6.28
CA CYS A 125 -15.51 -12.15 -6.61
C CYS A 125 -16.89 -11.52 -6.82
N PRO A 126 -17.61 -11.83 -7.92
CA PRO A 126 -18.93 -11.26 -8.20
C PRO A 126 -19.97 -11.54 -7.11
N ILE A 127 -19.75 -12.57 -6.29
CA ILE A 127 -20.69 -13.03 -5.25
C ILE A 127 -20.29 -12.44 -3.89
N THR A 128 -19.04 -12.60 -3.47
CA THR A 128 -18.62 -12.18 -2.12
C THR A 128 -18.20 -10.72 -2.06
N LEU A 129 -17.86 -10.11 -3.19
CA LEU A 129 -17.20 -8.79 -3.28
C LEU A 129 -15.88 -8.69 -2.50
N GLU A 130 -15.32 -9.84 -2.10
CA GLU A 130 -13.99 -9.96 -1.54
C GLU A 130 -12.96 -10.24 -2.65
N ILE A 131 -11.67 -10.02 -2.36
CA ILE A 131 -10.59 -10.29 -3.31
C ILE A 131 -10.60 -11.76 -3.71
N MET A 132 -10.59 -12.03 -5.02
CA MET A 132 -10.50 -13.39 -5.54
C MET A 132 -9.13 -14.00 -5.18
N THR A 133 -9.16 -15.05 -4.36
CA THR A 133 -7.97 -15.84 -4.02
C THR A 133 -7.72 -16.98 -5.01
N ASP A 134 -8.78 -17.51 -5.62
CA ASP A 134 -8.72 -18.59 -6.61
C ASP A 134 -9.72 -18.34 -7.77
N PRO A 135 -9.38 -17.48 -8.74
CA PRO A 135 -10.27 -17.15 -9.85
C PRO A 135 -10.42 -18.34 -10.80
N VAL A 136 -11.66 -18.69 -11.15
CA VAL A 136 -11.99 -19.81 -12.04
C VAL A 136 -12.40 -19.26 -13.41
N ILE A 137 -11.73 -19.72 -14.47
CA ILE A 137 -12.08 -19.34 -15.84
C ILE A 137 -13.13 -20.33 -16.37
N VAL A 138 -14.37 -19.87 -16.54
CA VAL A 138 -15.41 -20.64 -17.23
C VAL A 138 -15.43 -20.29 -18.72
N ALA A 139 -15.32 -21.30 -19.56
CA ALA A 139 -15.56 -21.15 -20.99
C ALA A 139 -17.06 -21.24 -21.26
N ILE A 140 -17.72 -20.10 -21.43
CA ILE A 140 -19.11 -20.06 -21.89
C ILE A 140 -19.08 -20.07 -23.42
N GLU A 141 -19.51 -21.17 -24.04
CA GLU A 141 -19.73 -21.25 -25.49
C GLU A 141 -21.04 -20.53 -25.87
N LEU A 142 -21.04 -19.20 -25.74
CA LEU A 142 -22.05 -18.35 -26.37
C LEU A 142 -21.34 -17.13 -26.94
N GLY A 143 -20.87 -17.26 -28.19
CA GLY A 143 -20.30 -16.15 -28.96
C GLY A 143 -19.12 -15.44 -28.28
N ASN A 144 -17.91 -15.98 -28.43
CA ASN A 144 -16.62 -15.28 -28.32
C ASN A 144 -16.25 -14.55 -27.00
N HIS A 145 -17.02 -14.66 -25.91
CA HIS A 145 -16.67 -14.05 -24.62
C HIS A 145 -16.26 -15.11 -23.59
N ARG A 146 -15.03 -14.98 -23.07
CA ARG A 146 -14.55 -15.76 -21.92
C ARG A 146 -14.58 -14.86 -20.69
N GLU A 147 -15.38 -15.21 -19.70
CA GLU A 147 -15.43 -14.51 -18.41
C GLU A 147 -14.64 -15.29 -17.36
N VAL A 148 -13.95 -14.54 -16.50
CA VAL A 148 -13.27 -15.07 -15.31
C VAL A 148 -14.22 -14.80 -14.14
N ILE A 149 -14.56 -15.83 -13.38
CA ILE A 149 -15.43 -15.76 -12.19
C ILE A 149 -14.57 -15.86 -10.93
#